data_AF-A0A7Z0P8F0-F1
#
_entry.id   AF-A0A7Z0P8F0-F1
#
_cell.length_a   1.000
_cell.length_b   1.000
_cell.length_c   1.000
_cell.angle_alpha   90.00
_cell.angle_beta   90.00
_cell.angle_gamma   90.00
#
_symmetry.space_group_name_H-M   'P 1'
#
loop_
_entity.id
_entity.type
_entity.pdbx_description
1 polymer ?
#
loop_
_entity_poly.entity_id
_entity_poly.type
_entity_poly.pdbx_seq_one_letter_code
_entity_poly.pdbx_strand_id
1 'polypeptide(L)'
;MTAYPHTTTRSRISRCGTWVTAAALPAVALALGVLLGTVPVHAADADDTADTPTASASMLVGGNYFSRNLKDSKYTILAVLNGIAPESGDMPAGGMAVFGWFESGEVHLLHSVEYLPSLQQMVARRNVKPAKFPLDPKATPLYAMVCGWPLDDQRAPGKISVAYAERDDANTQVKDSSVGTLLNVHWVRVPASRAAKNFQAMDYCDEVAKTKKSSASLWLKTTTE
;
A
#
# COMPACT_ATOMS: atom_id res chain seq x y z
N MET A 1 65.28 13.37 -41.93
CA MET A 1 66.18 12.35 -41.32
C MET A 1 66.87 12.96 -40.13
N THR A 2 67.18 12.16 -39.09
CA THR A 2 68.07 12.42 -37.93
C THR A 2 67.78 13.65 -37.04
N ALA A 3 68.01 13.66 -35.72
CA ALA A 3 68.14 12.62 -34.69
C ALA A 3 68.05 13.29 -33.30
N TYR A 4 67.61 12.57 -32.25
CA TYR A 4 67.87 12.93 -30.84
C TYR A 4 69.36 12.69 -30.51
N PRO A 5 70.03 13.42 -29.58
CA PRO A 5 69.89 13.23 -28.10
C PRO A 5 69.83 14.59 -27.32
N HIS A 6 69.51 14.68 -26.01
CA HIS A 6 70.27 14.12 -24.88
C HIS A 6 69.48 13.91 -23.58
N THR A 7 69.81 12.79 -22.92
CA THR A 7 69.65 12.48 -21.48
C THR A 7 70.67 13.32 -20.67
N THR A 8 70.60 13.57 -19.36
CA THR A 8 70.33 12.76 -18.13
C THR A 8 69.86 13.73 -16.98
N THR A 9 69.48 13.37 -15.75
CA THR A 9 69.92 12.29 -14.83
C THR A 9 68.89 12.03 -13.71
N ARG A 10 68.96 10.84 -13.07
CA ARG A 10 68.08 10.35 -11.98
C ARG A 10 68.36 10.98 -10.60
N SER A 11 67.36 10.96 -9.71
CA SER A 11 67.58 10.71 -8.27
C SER A 11 66.49 9.80 -7.64
N ARG A 12 66.81 9.25 -6.46
CA ARG A 12 66.15 8.13 -5.73
C ARG A 12 66.13 8.50 -4.22
N ILE A 13 65.21 8.04 -3.35
CA ILE A 13 64.04 7.14 -3.48
C ILE A 13 63.08 7.42 -2.29
N SER A 14 61.81 6.93 -2.33
CA SER A 14 61.13 6.21 -1.22
C SER A 14 59.65 6.54 -0.93
N ARG A 15 58.81 5.49 -1.01
CA ARG A 15 57.64 5.11 -0.18
C ARG A 15 56.86 6.18 0.62
N CYS A 16 55.59 6.38 0.24
CA CYS A 16 54.38 5.90 0.94
C CYS A 16 53.18 5.96 -0.06
N GLY A 17 52.18 5.08 -0.01
CA GLY A 17 50.91 5.33 0.71
C GLY A 17 50.20 6.58 0.16
N THR A 18 49.07 6.53 -0.55
CA THR A 18 47.91 5.60 -0.46
C THR A 18 47.19 5.45 -1.81
N TRP A 19 46.42 4.38 -1.97
CA TRP A 19 45.41 4.28 -3.03
C TRP A 19 44.29 5.27 -2.74
N VAL A 20 44.01 6.21 -3.66
CA VAL A 20 42.76 6.97 -3.65
C VAL A 20 41.77 6.23 -4.54
N THR A 21 40.79 5.61 -3.89
CA THR A 21 39.68 4.89 -4.51
C THR A 21 38.78 5.83 -5.32
N ALA A 22 38.00 5.25 -6.24
CA ALA A 22 37.07 5.96 -7.09
C ALA A 22 36.15 6.90 -6.28
N ALA A 23 36.16 8.19 -6.62
CA ALA A 23 35.26 9.16 -6.03
C ALA A 23 33.82 8.80 -6.42
N ALA A 24 32.98 8.61 -5.41
CA ALA A 24 31.63 8.10 -5.56
C ALA A 24 30.75 8.97 -6.47
N LEU A 25 29.93 8.29 -7.30
CA LEU A 25 28.69 8.87 -7.80
C LEU A 25 27.89 9.41 -6.61
N PRO A 26 27.35 10.64 -6.67
CA PRO A 26 26.39 11.09 -5.65
C PRO A 26 25.14 10.23 -5.79
N ALA A 27 25.00 9.25 -4.91
CA ALA A 27 23.75 8.53 -4.74
C ALA A 27 22.68 9.54 -4.35
N VAL A 28 21.80 9.89 -5.30
CA VAL A 28 20.59 10.66 -5.03
C VAL A 28 19.69 9.74 -4.21
N ALA A 29 19.88 9.79 -2.89
CA ALA A 29 19.07 9.08 -1.93
C ALA A 29 17.62 9.55 -2.11
N LEU A 30 16.77 8.64 -2.57
CA LEU A 30 15.32 8.79 -2.53
C LEU A 30 14.89 8.82 -1.06
N ALA A 31 14.98 10.00 -0.45
CA ALA A 31 14.46 10.28 0.87
C ALA A 31 12.92 10.29 0.79
N LEU A 32 12.32 9.09 0.81
CA LEU A 32 10.96 8.89 1.31
C LEU A 32 10.97 9.07 2.84
N GLY A 33 11.30 10.29 3.27
CA GLY A 33 11.42 10.71 4.65
C GLY A 33 10.26 11.63 5.03
N VAL A 34 9.42 11.13 5.95
CA VAL A 34 8.52 11.92 6.81
C VAL A 34 7.46 12.77 6.09
N LEU A 35 6.36 12.11 5.72
CA LEU A 35 5.01 12.73 5.73
C LEU A 35 4.01 11.94 6.60
N LEU A 36 4.51 11.10 7.51
CA LEU A 36 3.76 10.57 8.65
C LEU A 36 3.67 11.67 9.74
N GLY A 37 2.93 12.73 9.42
CA GLY A 37 2.97 14.01 10.12
C GLY A 37 1.61 14.64 10.41
N THR A 38 0.54 13.85 10.41
CA THR A 38 -0.75 14.23 11.00
C THR A 38 -1.10 13.26 12.10
N VAL A 39 -0.87 13.70 13.35
CA VAL A 39 -1.45 13.07 14.53
C VAL A 39 -2.97 13.05 14.33
N PRO A 40 -3.66 11.89 14.47
CA PRO A 40 -5.11 11.91 14.47
C PRO A 40 -5.56 12.68 15.71
N VAL A 41 -6.03 13.91 15.50
CA VAL A 41 -6.73 14.68 16.53
C VAL A 41 -7.88 13.81 17.01
N HIS A 42 -7.74 13.31 18.24
CA HIS A 42 -8.80 12.54 18.86
C HIS A 42 -9.94 13.51 19.13
N ALA A 43 -10.96 13.46 18.28
CA ALA A 43 -12.29 13.92 18.63
C ALA A 43 -12.84 12.96 19.70
N ALA A 44 -12.39 13.17 20.93
CA ALA A 44 -12.99 12.59 22.12
C ALA A 44 -14.29 13.35 22.38
N ASP A 45 -15.38 12.89 21.78
CA ASP A 45 -16.77 13.17 22.17
C ASP A 45 -17.70 12.25 21.36
N ALA A 46 -17.93 11.03 21.87
CA ALA A 46 -19.06 10.18 21.50
C ALA A 46 -19.31 9.13 22.58
N ASP A 47 -20.44 9.32 23.25
CA ASP A 47 -21.10 8.58 24.34
C ASP A 47 -20.91 7.06 24.47
N ASP A 48 -21.08 6.58 25.70
CA ASP A 48 -20.88 5.19 26.14
C ASP A 48 -22.07 4.28 25.79
N THR A 49 -22.26 4.00 24.49
CA THR A 49 -23.26 3.02 24.01
C THR A 49 -22.78 2.13 22.86
N ALA A 50 -22.44 0.88 23.22
CA ALA A 50 -22.61 -0.37 22.46
C ALA A 50 -22.04 -0.55 21.02
N ASP A 51 -21.48 0.46 20.36
CA ASP A 51 -21.12 0.37 18.93
C ASP A 51 -19.66 0.81 18.61
N THR A 52 -18.76 0.76 19.60
CA THR A 52 -17.33 1.03 19.42
C THR A 52 -16.70 -0.04 18.51
N PRO A 53 -16.24 0.29 17.28
CA PRO A 53 -15.72 -0.75 16.39
C PRO A 53 -14.38 -1.26 16.93
N THR A 54 -14.33 -2.54 17.33
CA THR A 54 -13.10 -3.19 17.80
C THR A 54 -12.03 -3.26 16.72
N ALA A 55 -12.43 -3.39 15.45
CA ALA A 55 -11.56 -3.28 14.29
C ALA A 55 -11.61 -1.88 13.64
N SER A 56 -10.50 -1.45 13.03
CA SER A 56 -10.44 -0.22 12.22
C SER A 56 -9.63 -0.41 10.95
N ALA A 57 -10.12 0.15 9.85
CA ALA A 57 -9.51 0.05 8.52
C ALA A 57 -8.88 1.38 8.09
N SER A 58 -7.76 1.31 7.39
CA SER A 58 -7.21 2.39 6.56
C SER A 58 -6.75 1.85 5.22
N MET A 59 -6.81 2.68 4.18
CA MET A 59 -6.38 2.30 2.84
C MET A 59 -5.66 3.46 2.13
N LEU A 60 -4.76 3.10 1.21
CA LEU A 60 -4.06 3.98 0.29
C LEU A 60 -4.08 3.36 -1.12
N VAL A 61 -4.38 4.18 -2.11
CA VAL A 61 -4.05 3.92 -3.51
C VAL A 61 -3.02 4.97 -3.92
N GLY A 62 -1.76 4.55 -3.97
CA GLY A 62 -0.61 5.44 -4.16
C GLY A 62 0.30 4.97 -5.29
N GLY A 63 0.82 5.88 -6.11
CA GLY A 63 1.77 5.51 -7.15
C GLY A 63 2.08 6.58 -8.18
N ASN A 64 2.86 6.18 -9.18
CA ASN A 64 3.40 7.08 -10.19
C ASN A 64 3.06 6.59 -11.60
N TYR A 65 2.60 7.52 -12.41
CA TYR A 65 2.52 7.44 -13.86
C TYR A 65 3.71 8.22 -14.45
N PHE A 66 4.44 7.62 -15.39
CA PHE A 66 5.54 8.24 -16.11
C PHE A 66 5.18 8.35 -17.59
N SER A 67 5.05 9.57 -18.10
CA SER A 67 4.53 9.83 -19.45
C SER A 67 5.36 9.19 -20.57
N ARG A 68 6.68 9.12 -20.38
CA ARG A 68 7.64 8.51 -21.32
C ARG A 68 7.98 7.05 -21.01
N ASN A 69 7.52 6.51 -19.87
CA ASN A 69 7.86 5.16 -19.43
C ASN A 69 6.67 4.44 -18.77
N LEU A 70 5.72 4.03 -19.62
CA LEU A 70 4.52 3.30 -19.23
C LEU A 70 4.83 1.93 -18.60
N LYS A 71 6.02 1.36 -18.88
CA LYS A 71 6.43 0.06 -18.31
C LYS A 71 6.69 0.17 -16.81
N ASP A 72 7.23 1.29 -16.35
CA ASP A 72 7.54 1.50 -14.92
C ASP A 72 6.39 2.16 -14.15
N SER A 73 5.35 2.61 -14.86
CA SER A 73 4.14 3.19 -14.28
C SER A 73 3.32 2.12 -13.54
N LYS A 74 3.14 2.26 -12.22
CA LYS A 74 2.33 1.37 -11.38
C LYS A 74 1.71 2.09 -10.20
N TYR A 75 0.54 1.61 -9.75
CA TYR A 75 -0.08 2.01 -8.49
C TYR A 75 -0.05 0.84 -7.51
N THR A 76 0.03 1.17 -6.23
CA THR A 76 -0.02 0.23 -5.11
C THR A 76 -1.33 0.45 -4.37
N ILE A 77 -2.12 -0.61 -4.24
CA ILE A 77 -3.20 -0.70 -3.26
C ILE A 77 -2.56 -1.21 -1.97
N LEU A 78 -2.75 -0.48 -0.87
CA LEU A 78 -2.32 -0.86 0.47
C LEU A 78 -3.50 -0.68 1.42
N ALA A 79 -3.93 -1.75 2.09
CA ALA A 79 -4.92 -1.68 3.16
C ALA A 79 -4.33 -2.27 4.45
N VAL A 80 -4.73 -1.70 5.59
CA VAL A 80 -4.36 -2.18 6.92
C VAL A 80 -5.63 -2.35 7.76
N LEU A 81 -5.72 -3.45 8.48
CA LEU A 81 -6.80 -3.73 9.43
C LEU A 81 -6.19 -3.86 10.84
N ASN A 82 -6.56 -2.94 11.73
CA ASN A 82 -6.05 -2.84 13.10
C ASN A 82 -7.12 -3.28 14.11
N GLY A 83 -6.70 -3.73 15.30
CA GLY A 83 -7.59 -4.05 16.42
C GLY A 83 -8.03 -5.52 16.54
N ILE A 84 -7.29 -6.45 15.91
CA ILE A 84 -7.59 -7.91 15.92
C ILE A 84 -6.44 -8.71 16.58
N ALA A 85 -5.39 -8.04 17.07
CA ALA A 85 -4.27 -8.71 17.71
C ALA A 85 -4.65 -9.25 19.09
N PRO A 86 -4.38 -10.53 19.40
CA PRO A 86 -4.45 -11.03 20.76
C PRO A 86 -3.36 -10.36 21.63
N GLU A 87 -3.60 -10.26 22.93
CA GLU A 87 -2.68 -9.62 23.89
C GLU A 87 -1.27 -10.22 23.91
N SER A 88 -1.12 -11.46 23.41
CA SER A 88 0.16 -12.17 23.25
C SER A 88 1.08 -11.59 22.16
N GLY A 89 0.63 -10.63 21.36
CA GLY A 89 1.45 -9.95 20.34
C GLY A 89 1.66 -10.72 19.03
N ASP A 90 1.66 -12.05 19.09
CA ASP A 90 1.66 -12.92 17.91
C ASP A 90 0.25 -13.03 17.30
N MET A 91 0.09 -12.59 16.05
CA MET A 91 -1.12 -12.82 15.27
C MET A 91 -1.20 -14.30 14.86
N PRO A 92 -2.33 -15.02 15.05
CA PRO A 92 -2.51 -16.31 14.37
C PRO A 92 -2.51 -16.11 12.85
N ALA A 93 -2.05 -17.12 12.11
CA ALA A 93 -2.13 -17.14 10.65
C ALA A 93 -3.57 -16.85 10.20
N GLY A 94 -3.76 -16.18 9.06
CA GLY A 94 -5.10 -15.74 8.68
C GLY A 94 -5.24 -15.29 7.24
N GLY A 95 -6.42 -14.77 6.94
CA GLY A 95 -6.71 -14.14 5.65
C GLY A 95 -7.22 -12.72 5.82
N MET A 96 -7.05 -11.94 4.76
CA MET A 96 -7.52 -10.56 4.66
C MET A 96 -8.06 -10.32 3.25
N ALA A 97 -9.21 -9.68 3.15
CA ALA A 97 -9.75 -9.22 1.87
C ALA A 97 -10.24 -7.77 1.95
N VAL A 98 -10.15 -7.09 0.82
CA VAL A 98 -10.39 -5.66 0.65
C VAL A 98 -11.35 -5.48 -0.50
N PHE A 99 -12.50 -4.89 -0.24
CA PHE A 99 -13.54 -4.59 -1.22
C PHE A 99 -13.72 -3.09 -1.33
N GLY A 100 -13.97 -2.61 -2.54
CA GLY A 100 -14.30 -1.23 -2.81
C GLY A 100 -15.71 -1.13 -3.38
N TRP A 101 -16.50 -0.20 -2.85
CA TRP A 101 -17.77 0.24 -3.45
C TRP A 101 -17.55 1.52 -4.23
N PHE A 102 -18.01 1.56 -5.48
CA PHE A 102 -17.75 2.63 -6.42
C PHE A 102 -19.00 3.48 -6.67
N GLU A 103 -18.82 4.71 -7.16
CA GLU A 103 -19.92 5.62 -7.49
C GLU A 103 -20.87 5.05 -8.58
N SER A 104 -20.49 3.99 -9.30
CA SER A 104 -21.36 3.20 -10.19
C SER A 104 -22.40 2.34 -9.45
N GLY A 105 -22.26 2.17 -8.13
CA GLY A 105 -23.03 1.23 -7.31
C GLY A 105 -22.41 -0.17 -7.21
N GLU A 106 -21.33 -0.45 -7.94
CA GLU A 106 -20.70 -1.76 -7.99
C GLU A 106 -19.71 -2.00 -6.84
N VAL A 107 -19.62 -3.25 -6.39
CA VAL A 107 -18.58 -3.74 -5.47
C VAL A 107 -17.54 -4.52 -6.26
N HIS A 108 -16.27 -4.15 -6.09
CA HIS A 108 -15.13 -4.88 -6.65
C HIS A 108 -14.19 -5.39 -5.55
N LEU A 109 -13.61 -6.57 -5.76
CA LEU A 109 -12.49 -7.06 -4.96
C LEU A 109 -11.24 -6.26 -5.32
N LEU A 110 -10.64 -5.56 -4.35
CA LEU A 110 -9.40 -4.82 -4.55
C LEU A 110 -8.19 -5.72 -4.33
N HIS A 111 -8.22 -6.56 -3.29
CA HIS A 111 -7.21 -7.59 -3.03
C HIS A 111 -7.73 -8.63 -2.02
N SER A 112 -7.20 -9.84 -2.07
CA SER A 112 -7.28 -10.85 -1.01
C SER A 112 -5.90 -11.48 -0.84
N VAL A 113 -5.49 -11.73 0.39
CA VAL A 113 -4.18 -12.30 0.74
C VAL A 113 -4.30 -13.17 2.00
N GLU A 114 -3.44 -14.18 2.11
CA GLU A 114 -3.23 -14.92 3.35
C GLU A 114 -1.94 -14.45 4.00
N TYR A 115 -1.98 -14.21 5.31
CA TYR A 115 -0.85 -13.71 6.08
C TYR A 115 -0.37 -14.77 7.08
N LEU A 116 0.94 -14.84 7.27
CA LEU A 116 1.60 -15.74 8.22
C LEU A 116 1.72 -15.06 9.60
N PRO A 117 1.90 -15.84 10.69
CA PRO A 117 1.91 -15.31 12.06
C PRO A 117 2.96 -14.22 12.35
N SER A 118 4.01 -14.15 11.54
CA SER A 118 5.13 -13.21 11.71
C SER A 118 4.83 -11.75 11.38
N LEU A 119 3.59 -11.41 11.01
CA LEU A 119 3.17 -10.03 10.74
C LEU A 119 2.33 -9.47 11.90
N GLN A 120 2.84 -8.44 12.55
CA GLN A 120 2.17 -7.71 13.65
C GLN A 120 0.89 -6.96 13.22
N GLN A 121 0.61 -6.89 11.91
CA GLN A 121 -0.55 -6.19 11.35
C GLN A 121 -1.10 -6.99 10.16
N MET A 122 -2.43 -7.01 10.02
CA MET A 122 -3.07 -7.50 8.80
C MET A 122 -2.89 -6.45 7.70
N VAL A 123 -2.01 -6.75 6.73
CA VAL A 123 -1.69 -5.85 5.62
C VAL A 123 -1.94 -6.53 4.29
N ALA A 124 -2.77 -5.92 3.46
CA ALA A 124 -3.02 -6.33 2.08
C ALA A 124 -2.33 -5.34 1.13
N ARG A 125 -1.33 -5.81 0.37
CA ARG A 125 -0.58 -4.98 -0.59
C ARG A 125 -0.57 -5.58 -2.00
N ARG A 126 -1.05 -4.81 -2.98
CA ARG A 126 -1.15 -5.25 -4.38
C ARG A 126 -0.68 -4.17 -5.37
N ASN A 127 0.22 -4.54 -6.26
CA ASN A 127 0.61 -3.70 -7.40
C ASN A 127 -0.40 -3.87 -8.56
N VAL A 128 -0.89 -2.77 -9.10
CA VAL A 128 -1.89 -2.73 -10.18
C VAL A 128 -1.49 -1.75 -11.29
N LYS A 129 -1.96 -2.03 -12.51
CA LYS A 129 -1.93 -1.07 -13.63
C LYS A 129 -3.33 -0.91 -14.23
N PRO A 130 -3.85 0.33 -14.35
CA PRO A 130 -5.09 0.59 -15.04
C PRO A 130 -4.93 0.43 -16.56
N ALA A 131 -6.06 0.25 -17.26
CA ALA A 131 -6.08 0.21 -18.72
C ALA A 131 -5.77 1.57 -19.37
N LYS A 132 -6.00 2.67 -18.64
CA LYS A 132 -5.70 4.05 -19.04
C LYS A 132 -4.91 4.72 -17.91
N PHE A 133 -3.85 5.45 -18.28
CA PHE A 133 -3.09 6.30 -17.37
C PHE A 133 -3.32 7.79 -17.70
N PRO A 134 -3.18 8.70 -16.72
CA PRO A 134 -3.11 8.42 -15.28
C PRO A 134 -4.44 7.83 -14.76
N LEU A 135 -4.42 7.21 -13.58
CA LEU A 135 -5.65 6.82 -12.89
C LEU A 135 -6.36 8.07 -12.37
N ASP A 136 -7.64 8.24 -12.72
CA ASP A 136 -8.50 9.28 -12.17
C ASP A 136 -8.79 8.97 -10.68
N PRO A 137 -8.62 9.90 -9.73
CA PRO A 137 -9.02 9.70 -8.34
C PRO A 137 -10.46 9.20 -8.17
N LYS A 138 -11.40 9.67 -9.00
CA LYS A 138 -12.81 9.25 -8.95
C LYS A 138 -13.05 7.83 -9.45
N ALA A 139 -12.09 7.27 -10.21
CA ALA A 139 -12.12 5.86 -10.60
C ALA A 139 -11.64 4.91 -9.48
N THR A 140 -11.38 5.42 -8.27
CA THR A 140 -11.12 4.65 -7.04
C THR A 140 -12.40 4.56 -6.19
N PRO A 141 -12.55 3.55 -5.30
CA PRO A 141 -13.82 3.34 -4.59
C PRO A 141 -14.13 4.45 -3.59
N LEU A 142 -15.41 4.84 -3.45
CA LEU A 142 -15.81 5.83 -2.44
C LEU A 142 -15.76 5.23 -1.02
N TYR A 143 -16.17 3.97 -0.87
CA TYR A 143 -16.07 3.24 0.41
C TYR A 143 -15.22 2.00 0.24
N ALA A 144 -14.43 1.69 1.25
CA ALA A 144 -13.70 0.43 1.37
C ALA A 144 -14.28 -0.39 2.54
N MET A 145 -14.50 -1.67 2.30
CA MET A 145 -14.76 -2.68 3.33
C MET A 145 -13.53 -3.57 3.43
N VAL A 146 -12.94 -3.63 4.61
CA VAL A 146 -11.75 -4.44 4.90
C VAL A 146 -12.13 -5.48 5.92
N CYS A 147 -11.94 -6.74 5.57
CA CYS A 147 -12.21 -7.87 6.44
C CYS A 147 -10.96 -8.71 6.66
N GLY A 148 -10.86 -9.30 7.84
CA GLY A 148 -9.76 -10.18 8.22
C GLY A 148 -10.23 -11.22 9.23
N TRP A 149 -9.62 -12.40 9.15
CA TRP A 149 -10.00 -13.56 9.96
C TRP A 149 -8.76 -14.37 10.33
N PRO A 150 -8.69 -14.91 11.54
CA PRO A 150 -7.71 -15.95 11.87
C PRO A 150 -8.07 -17.24 11.14
N LEU A 151 -7.10 -18.13 10.96
CA LEU A 151 -7.28 -19.52 10.59
C LEU A 151 -7.19 -20.35 11.88
N ASP A 152 -8.33 -20.87 12.33
CA ASP A 152 -8.37 -21.79 13.47
C ASP A 152 -7.99 -23.20 12.99
N ASP A 153 -7.07 -23.83 13.72
CA ASP A 153 -6.54 -25.19 13.54
C ASP A 153 -6.56 -25.76 12.11
N GLN A 154 -5.70 -25.17 11.27
CA GLN A 154 -5.29 -25.67 9.95
C GLN A 154 -6.41 -25.98 8.92
N ARG A 155 -7.53 -25.24 8.88
CA ARG A 155 -8.29 -24.99 7.63
C ARG A 155 -9.50 -24.05 7.75
N ALA A 156 -10.07 -23.86 8.93
CA ALA A 156 -11.31 -23.09 9.07
C ALA A 156 -11.02 -21.61 9.35
N PRO A 157 -11.74 -20.65 8.74
CA PRO A 157 -11.72 -19.27 9.21
C PRO A 157 -12.39 -19.19 10.59
N GLY A 158 -11.70 -18.59 11.56
CA GLY A 158 -12.30 -18.20 12.84
C GLY A 158 -13.16 -16.95 12.70
N LYS A 159 -13.38 -16.22 13.81
CA LYS A 159 -14.25 -15.05 13.81
C LYS A 159 -13.78 -13.97 12.82
N ILE A 160 -14.59 -13.74 11.79
CA ILE A 160 -14.37 -12.67 10.81
C ILE A 160 -14.57 -11.31 11.50
N SER A 161 -13.61 -10.42 11.32
CA SER A 161 -13.67 -9.02 11.71
C SER A 161 -13.81 -8.15 10.46
N VAL A 162 -14.68 -7.14 10.50
CA VAL A 162 -14.96 -6.25 9.37
C VAL A 162 -14.87 -4.80 9.85
N ALA A 163 -14.19 -3.95 9.09
CA ALA A 163 -14.15 -2.51 9.31
C ALA A 163 -14.30 -1.75 8.00
N TYR A 164 -14.73 -0.50 8.09
CA TYR A 164 -15.06 0.35 6.95
C TYR A 164 -14.23 1.61 6.93
N ALA A 165 -13.93 2.08 5.73
CA ALA A 165 -13.26 3.34 5.49
C ALA A 165 -13.90 4.09 4.30
N GLU A 166 -13.78 5.41 4.27
CA GLU A 166 -14.34 6.29 3.24
C GLU A 166 -13.22 7.11 2.60
N ARG A 167 -13.32 7.35 1.30
CA ARG A 167 -12.32 8.08 0.50
C ARG A 167 -12.23 9.52 0.99
N ASP A 168 -11.03 9.92 1.41
CA ASP A 168 -10.73 11.27 1.85
C ASP A 168 -10.40 12.15 0.63
N ASP A 169 -11.46 12.60 -0.04
CA ASP A 169 -11.35 13.48 -1.21
C ASP A 169 -10.71 14.83 -0.87
N ALA A 170 -10.77 15.28 0.40
CA ALA A 170 -10.15 16.53 0.85
C ALA A 170 -8.61 16.42 0.96
N ASN A 171 -8.09 15.26 1.35
CA ASN A 171 -6.64 15.00 1.46
C ASN A 171 -6.05 14.20 0.27
N THR A 172 -6.83 13.98 -0.79
CA THR A 172 -6.36 13.32 -2.01
C THR A 172 -5.36 14.21 -2.76
N GLN A 173 -4.19 13.67 -3.08
CA GLN A 173 -3.10 14.40 -3.76
C GLN A 173 -2.90 13.89 -5.19
N VAL A 174 -3.11 14.78 -6.15
CA VAL A 174 -2.66 14.62 -7.55
C VAL A 174 -1.57 15.65 -7.80
N LYS A 175 -0.38 15.21 -8.26
CA LYS A 175 0.74 16.09 -8.59
C LYS A 175 1.22 15.79 -10.01
N ASP A 176 0.90 16.70 -10.92
CA ASP A 176 1.35 16.64 -12.31
C ASP A 176 2.72 17.30 -12.49
N SER A 177 3.49 16.76 -13.42
CA SER A 177 4.83 17.22 -13.78
C SER A 177 5.11 16.93 -15.26
N SER A 178 6.21 17.49 -15.79
CA SER A 178 6.68 17.18 -17.15
C SER A 178 7.09 15.71 -17.34
N VAL A 179 7.33 14.98 -16.25
CA VAL A 179 7.74 13.55 -16.26
C VAL A 179 6.52 12.62 -16.13
N GLY A 180 5.40 13.11 -15.61
CA GLY A 180 4.17 12.35 -15.40
C GLY A 180 3.41 12.79 -14.14
N THR A 181 2.55 11.91 -13.61
CA THR A 181 1.58 12.21 -12.54
C THR A 181 1.79 11.30 -11.34
N LEU A 182 1.92 11.89 -10.15
CA LEU A 182 1.82 11.18 -8.88
C LEU A 182 0.38 11.25 -8.37
N LEU A 183 -0.14 10.11 -7.88
CA LEU A 183 -1.45 9.98 -7.26
C LEU A 183 -1.29 9.38 -5.87
N ASN A 184 -1.90 10.00 -4.85
CA ASN A 184 -2.15 9.41 -3.54
C ASN A 184 -3.62 9.68 -3.16
N VAL A 185 -4.43 8.62 -3.09
CA VAL A 185 -5.80 8.65 -2.55
C VAL A 185 -5.80 7.93 -1.20
N HIS A 186 -6.41 8.52 -0.18
CA HIS A 186 -6.46 7.97 1.17
C HIS A 186 -7.90 7.58 1.55
N TRP A 187 -8.05 6.59 2.43
CA TRP A 187 -9.33 6.26 3.07
C TRP A 187 -9.20 6.33 4.58
N VAL A 188 -10.14 7.02 5.22
CA VAL A 188 -10.23 7.22 6.67
C VAL A 188 -11.31 6.34 7.28
N ARG A 189 -11.10 5.87 8.51
CA ARG A 189 -12.06 5.03 9.26
C ARG A 189 -13.44 5.71 9.34
N VAL A 190 -14.50 4.94 9.08
CA VAL A 190 -15.90 5.37 9.31
C VAL A 190 -16.69 4.31 10.08
N PRO A 191 -17.76 4.69 10.82
CA PRO A 191 -18.64 3.72 11.47
C PRO A 191 -19.42 2.88 10.44
N ALA A 192 -19.78 1.65 10.82
CA ALA A 192 -20.48 0.71 9.94
C ALA A 192 -21.82 1.28 9.41
N SER A 193 -22.53 2.05 10.23
CA SER A 193 -23.78 2.75 9.87
C SER A 193 -23.68 3.65 8.62
N ARG A 194 -22.47 4.15 8.30
CA ARG A 194 -22.24 4.99 7.11
C ARG A 194 -22.07 4.18 5.83
N ALA A 195 -21.38 3.03 5.92
CA ALA A 195 -20.85 2.32 4.75
C ALA A 195 -21.37 0.88 4.53
N ALA A 196 -21.76 0.15 5.58
CA ALA A 196 -22.08 -1.28 5.50
C ALA A 196 -23.22 -1.60 4.52
N LYS A 197 -24.23 -0.72 4.46
CA LYS A 197 -25.37 -0.80 3.51
C LYS A 197 -24.94 -0.88 2.03
N ASN A 198 -23.74 -0.40 1.69
CA ASN A 198 -23.23 -0.40 0.32
C ASN A 198 -22.64 -1.79 -0.07
N PHE A 199 -22.39 -2.66 0.90
CA PHE A 199 -21.84 -4.01 0.72
C PHE A 199 -22.86 -5.12 1.00
N GLN A 200 -24.07 -4.78 1.47
CA GLN A 200 -25.09 -5.72 1.96
C GLN A 200 -25.68 -6.68 0.91
N ALA A 201 -25.32 -6.56 -0.37
CA ALA A 201 -25.83 -7.42 -1.43
C ALA A 201 -25.34 -8.88 -1.31
N MET A 202 -24.20 -9.11 -0.66
CA MET A 202 -23.65 -10.42 -0.36
C MET A 202 -22.70 -10.35 0.84
N ASP A 203 -22.58 -11.42 1.61
CA ASP A 203 -21.50 -11.55 2.58
C ASP A 203 -20.19 -11.92 1.87
N TYR A 204 -19.58 -10.92 1.24
CA TYR A 204 -18.30 -11.06 0.53
C TYR A 204 -17.15 -11.50 1.46
N CYS A 205 -17.24 -11.19 2.74
CA CYS A 205 -16.23 -11.52 3.74
C CYS A 205 -16.25 -13.02 4.06
N ASP A 206 -17.43 -13.57 4.34
CA ASP A 206 -17.66 -15.00 4.53
C ASP A 206 -17.37 -15.82 3.27
N GLU A 207 -17.77 -15.30 2.09
CA GLU A 207 -17.48 -15.93 0.79
C GLU A 207 -15.97 -16.16 0.60
N VAL A 208 -15.16 -15.11 0.75
CA VAL A 208 -13.69 -15.23 0.56
C VAL A 208 -13.06 -16.04 1.67
N ALA A 209 -13.48 -15.86 2.93
CA ALA A 209 -12.93 -16.60 4.06
C ALA A 209 -13.11 -18.12 3.92
N LYS A 210 -14.27 -18.58 3.40
CA LYS A 210 -14.56 -20.00 3.19
C LYS A 210 -14.03 -20.56 1.88
N THR A 211 -14.10 -19.80 0.79
CA THR A 211 -13.86 -20.34 -0.58
C THR A 211 -12.53 -19.90 -1.21
N LYS A 212 -11.87 -18.89 -0.65
CA LYS A 212 -10.73 -18.16 -1.25
C LYS A 212 -11.01 -17.60 -2.65
N LYS A 213 -12.28 -17.40 -2.99
CA LYS A 213 -12.78 -16.80 -4.22
C LYS A 213 -13.77 -15.70 -3.86
N SER A 214 -14.00 -14.77 -4.79
CA SER A 214 -15.07 -13.79 -4.66
C SER A 214 -15.91 -13.71 -5.93
N SER A 215 -17.20 -13.54 -5.72
CA SER A 215 -18.21 -13.09 -6.68
C SER A 215 -17.95 -11.66 -7.17
N ALA A 216 -17.37 -10.80 -6.33
CA ALA A 216 -16.99 -9.44 -6.71
C ALA A 216 -15.83 -9.48 -7.71
N SER A 217 -16.03 -8.84 -8.87
CA SER A 217 -15.00 -8.82 -9.90
C SER A 217 -13.75 -8.04 -9.44
N LEU A 218 -12.57 -8.49 -9.87
CA LEU A 218 -11.29 -7.94 -9.43
C LEU A 218 -11.05 -6.54 -10.03
N TRP A 219 -10.88 -5.53 -9.17
CA TRP A 219 -10.57 -4.16 -9.60
C TRP A 219 -9.15 -4.09 -10.17
N LEU A 220 -9.04 -3.73 -11.45
CA LEU A 220 -7.79 -3.66 -12.23
C LEU A 220 -7.02 -4.99 -12.32
N LYS A 221 -6.06 -5.07 -13.25
CA LYS A 221 -5.19 -6.25 -13.38
C LYS A 221 -3.99 -6.13 -12.45
N THR A 222 -3.66 -7.25 -11.78
CA THR A 222 -2.41 -7.38 -11.01
C THR A 222 -1.24 -7.37 -11.99
N THR A 223 -0.14 -6.73 -11.62
CA THR A 223 1.12 -6.89 -12.35
C THR A 223 2.11 -7.69 -11.52
N THR A 224 2.57 -8.81 -12.06
CA THR A 224 3.83 -9.43 -11.67
C THR A 224 4.97 -8.47 -11.97
N GLU A 225 6.01 -8.51 -11.15
CA GLU A 225 7.28 -7.81 -11.38
C GLU A 225 8.15 -8.55 -12.40
#